data_AF-A0AAD7E725-F1
#
_entry.id   AF-A0AAD7E725-F1
#
_cell.length_a   1.000
_cell.length_b   1.000
_cell.length_c   1.000
_cell.angle_alpha   90.00
_cell.angle_beta   90.00
_cell.angle_gamma   90.00
#
_symmetry.space_group_name_H-M   'P 1'
#
loop_
_entity.id
_entity.type
_entity.pdbx_description
1 polymer ?
#
loop_
_entity_poly.entity_id
_entity_poly.type
_entity_poly.pdbx_seq_one_letter_code
_entity_poly.pdbx_strand_id
1 'polypeptide(L)'
;MPNQHKPLPPEDEIRVPLEEYFDLDLTDQQIADHLKSHYDTSQYGCSVHSVRKLLREWGLKKTRQQKHTPETITSMVLDIKKKFPQCGILAIRKNLRQEFKVRASENTVKTLLKELEPDAVEQRRGRRFHRKKFYAAGVNDCWAQDQHDKWGSRFGLWLHNSIDPFVGYNNCLRVWWTNKNPRLVTKFFLDACRVLGAIPMFTQSDRGNENNGVANAQTIMRQALDPSLAGTLQHMWKTEKNNVKSEANWSVTRADLSPGLEDLFEIGVQNGWYDVGVPLEQIRHKVLPHGIPVLLRAKPAFYQLSDFKIPVDADLLDQMEAQFAPPDHEVFQLTPPEFDHWANVYYDEMSRPLVTHDSFWDLEHRTSVFRHPSPAQR
;
A
#
# COMPACT_ATOMS: atom_id res chain seq x y z
N MET A 1 -36.26 10.20 -37.59
CA MET A 1 -36.29 10.53 -36.15
C MET A 1 -34.86 10.80 -35.70
N PRO A 2 -34.59 11.76 -34.79
CA PRO A 2 -33.28 11.87 -34.15
C PRO A 2 -32.93 10.57 -33.43
N ASN A 3 -31.66 10.18 -33.40
CA ASN A 3 -31.24 8.98 -32.68
C ASN A 3 -31.46 9.20 -31.18
N GLN A 4 -32.33 8.41 -30.56
CA GLN A 4 -32.77 8.61 -29.17
C GLN A 4 -31.72 8.17 -28.12
N HIS A 5 -30.58 7.68 -28.59
CA HIS A 5 -29.45 7.26 -27.75
C HIS A 5 -28.23 8.14 -28.02
N LYS A 6 -27.62 8.64 -26.94
CA LYS A 6 -26.36 9.37 -27.00
C LYS A 6 -25.25 8.48 -27.59
N PRO A 7 -24.30 9.04 -28.36
CA PRO A 7 -23.14 8.29 -28.84
C PRO A 7 -22.30 7.74 -27.68
N LEU A 8 -21.48 6.72 -27.98
CA LEU A 8 -20.43 6.30 -27.06
C LEU A 8 -19.39 7.43 -26.89
N PRO A 9 -18.79 7.59 -25.70
CA PRO A 9 -17.66 8.49 -25.50
C PRO A 9 -16.46 8.14 -26.41
N PRO A 10 -15.56 9.10 -26.69
CA PRO A 10 -14.26 8.84 -27.30
C PRO A 10 -13.46 7.75 -26.57
N GLU A 11 -12.75 6.87 -27.30
CA GLU A 11 -12.06 5.72 -26.69
C GLU A 11 -10.96 6.17 -25.71
N ASP A 12 -10.28 7.27 -26.01
CA ASP A 12 -9.25 7.90 -25.18
C ASP A 12 -9.77 8.41 -23.82
N GLU A 13 -11.02 8.91 -23.75
CA GLU A 13 -11.65 9.30 -22.47
C GLU A 13 -11.96 8.10 -21.56
N ILE A 14 -12.33 6.94 -22.13
CA ILE A 14 -12.92 5.84 -21.35
C ILE A 14 -12.08 4.57 -21.26
N ARG A 15 -11.06 4.38 -22.11
CA ARG A 15 -10.35 3.09 -22.17
C ARG A 15 -9.53 2.79 -20.93
N VAL A 16 -8.60 3.68 -20.57
CA VAL A 16 -7.76 3.54 -19.37
C VAL A 16 -8.61 3.34 -18.11
N PRO A 17 -9.60 4.21 -17.79
CA PRO A 17 -10.40 4.01 -16.58
C PRO A 17 -11.31 2.77 -16.65
N LEU A 18 -11.74 2.30 -17.82
CA LEU A 18 -12.48 1.03 -17.94
C LEU A 18 -11.56 -0.16 -17.66
N GLU A 19 -10.34 -0.18 -18.18
CA GLU A 19 -9.32 -1.20 -17.90
C GLU A 19 -8.95 -1.22 -16.41
N GLU A 20 -8.77 -0.06 -15.78
CA GLU A 20 -8.58 0.06 -14.32
C GLU A 20 -9.78 -0.48 -13.52
N TYR A 21 -11.00 -0.05 -13.82
CA TYR A 21 -12.21 -0.48 -13.10
C TYR A 21 -12.51 -1.96 -13.31
N PHE A 22 -12.18 -2.50 -14.49
CA PHE A 22 -12.17 -3.94 -14.73
C PHE A 22 -11.19 -4.65 -13.80
N ASP A 23 -9.93 -4.22 -13.69
CA ASP A 23 -8.89 -4.86 -12.86
C ASP A 23 -9.02 -4.62 -11.35
N LEU A 24 -9.83 -3.66 -10.92
CA LEU A 24 -10.36 -3.57 -9.57
C LEU A 24 -11.49 -4.59 -9.28
N ASP A 25 -11.86 -5.43 -10.25
CA ASP A 25 -12.89 -6.49 -10.18
C ASP A 25 -14.33 -6.00 -10.05
N LEU A 26 -14.61 -4.79 -10.56
CA LEU A 26 -15.95 -4.20 -10.52
C LEU A 26 -16.93 -4.90 -11.47
N THR A 27 -18.22 -4.86 -11.10
CA THR A 27 -19.31 -5.34 -11.97
C THR A 27 -19.53 -4.41 -13.17
N ASP A 28 -20.15 -4.90 -14.24
CA ASP A 28 -20.42 -4.06 -15.44
C ASP A 28 -21.24 -2.80 -15.11
N GLN A 29 -22.10 -2.88 -14.08
CA GLN A 29 -22.88 -1.77 -13.55
C GLN A 29 -21.98 -0.73 -12.88
N GLN A 30 -21.15 -1.16 -11.92
CA GLN A 30 -20.19 -0.27 -11.25
C GLN A 30 -19.19 0.36 -12.23
N ILE A 31 -18.72 -0.38 -13.24
CA ILE A 31 -17.86 0.18 -14.30
C ILE A 31 -18.62 1.28 -15.06
N ALA A 32 -19.85 1.00 -15.53
CA ALA A 32 -20.66 2.00 -16.25
C ALA A 32 -20.99 3.24 -15.39
N ASP A 33 -21.21 3.07 -14.08
CA ASP A 33 -21.50 4.16 -13.16
C ASP A 33 -20.26 4.98 -12.79
N HIS A 34 -19.09 4.34 -12.57
CA HIS A 34 -17.84 5.05 -12.30
C HIS A 34 -17.25 5.75 -13.54
N LEU A 35 -17.55 5.25 -14.75
CA LEU A 35 -17.13 5.89 -16.01
C LEU A 35 -17.80 7.24 -16.26
N LYS A 36 -18.96 7.52 -15.67
CA LYS A 36 -19.69 8.80 -15.81
C LYS A 36 -18.93 10.04 -15.33
N SER A 37 -17.79 9.88 -14.67
CA SER A 37 -16.91 10.99 -14.26
C SER A 37 -15.75 11.26 -15.23
N HIS A 38 -15.67 10.55 -16.36
CA HIS A 38 -14.54 10.61 -17.30
C HIS A 38 -14.92 11.14 -18.69
N TYR A 39 -16.22 11.31 -18.95
CA TYR A 39 -16.75 11.83 -20.22
C TYR A 39 -17.89 12.81 -19.97
N ASP A 40 -18.17 13.70 -20.93
CA ASP A 40 -19.34 14.59 -20.84
C ASP A 40 -20.65 13.80 -20.99
N THR A 41 -21.30 13.52 -19.85
CA THR A 41 -22.59 12.83 -19.77
C THR A 41 -23.76 13.63 -20.39
N SER A 42 -23.57 14.90 -20.72
CA SER A 42 -24.53 15.72 -21.48
C SER A 42 -24.53 15.32 -22.97
N GLN A 43 -23.36 15.04 -23.54
CA GLN A 43 -23.18 14.66 -24.95
C GLN A 43 -23.20 13.14 -25.17
N TYR A 44 -22.50 12.37 -24.33
CA TYR A 44 -22.24 10.94 -24.52
C TYR A 44 -22.97 10.03 -23.51
N GLY A 45 -22.98 8.72 -23.78
CA GLY A 45 -23.61 7.73 -22.89
C GLY A 45 -22.96 6.35 -22.92
N CYS A 46 -22.28 5.97 -21.84
CA CYS A 46 -21.79 4.62 -21.62
C CYS A 46 -22.71 3.83 -20.66
N SER A 47 -23.46 2.88 -21.21
CA SER A 47 -24.36 1.99 -20.45
C SER A 47 -23.69 0.66 -20.08
N VAL A 48 -24.35 -0.17 -19.27
CA VAL A 48 -23.92 -1.56 -19.01
C VAL A 48 -23.80 -2.39 -20.30
N HIS A 49 -24.66 -2.13 -21.29
CA HIS A 49 -24.57 -2.78 -22.59
C HIS A 49 -23.38 -2.25 -23.41
N SER A 50 -23.06 -0.96 -23.28
CA SER A 50 -21.85 -0.35 -23.84
C SER A 50 -20.59 -0.96 -23.24
N VAL A 51 -20.47 -1.04 -21.91
CA VAL A 51 -19.36 -1.69 -21.21
C VAL A 51 -19.20 -3.15 -21.66
N ARG A 52 -20.28 -3.93 -21.74
CA ARG A 52 -20.25 -5.31 -22.26
C ARG A 52 -19.94 -5.43 -23.75
N LYS A 53 -20.02 -4.34 -24.52
CA LYS A 53 -19.55 -4.26 -25.92
C LYS A 53 -18.04 -4.02 -25.93
N LEU A 54 -17.58 -2.95 -25.27
CA LEU A 54 -16.16 -2.56 -25.18
C LEU A 54 -15.30 -3.67 -24.55
N LEU A 55 -15.76 -4.33 -23.47
CA LEU A 55 -15.07 -5.47 -22.86
C LEU A 55 -14.87 -6.67 -23.82
N ARG A 56 -15.70 -6.81 -24.87
CA ARG A 56 -15.51 -7.84 -25.90
C ARG A 56 -14.59 -7.36 -27.01
N GLU A 57 -14.74 -6.10 -27.43
CA GLU A 57 -13.97 -5.47 -28.51
C GLU A 57 -12.48 -5.30 -28.12
N TRP A 58 -12.19 -4.90 -26.89
CA TRP A 58 -10.83 -4.82 -26.34
C TRP A 58 -10.33 -6.14 -25.70
N GLY A 59 -11.05 -7.26 -25.87
CA GLY A 59 -10.60 -8.59 -25.46
C GLY A 59 -10.57 -8.87 -23.95
N LEU A 60 -11.15 -8.00 -23.11
CA LEU A 60 -11.17 -8.05 -21.65
C LEU A 60 -12.10 -9.16 -21.10
N LYS A 61 -11.69 -10.41 -21.32
CA LYS A 61 -12.41 -11.64 -20.97
C LYS A 61 -12.53 -11.82 -19.45
N LYS A 62 -13.75 -12.06 -18.96
CA LYS A 62 -14.03 -12.46 -17.56
C LYS A 62 -13.79 -13.96 -17.34
N THR A 63 -13.75 -14.41 -16.08
CA THR A 63 -13.45 -15.79 -15.66
C THR A 63 -14.09 -16.90 -16.50
N ARG A 64 -15.42 -16.85 -16.73
CA ARG A 64 -16.13 -17.87 -17.51
C ARG A 64 -15.71 -17.93 -18.99
N GLN A 65 -15.16 -16.84 -19.53
CA GLN A 65 -14.69 -16.73 -20.91
C GLN A 65 -13.21 -17.15 -21.05
N GLN A 66 -12.40 -16.95 -20.01
CA GLN A 66 -10.99 -17.38 -20.01
C GLN A 66 -10.82 -18.90 -19.80
N LYS A 67 -11.76 -19.56 -19.11
CA LYS A 67 -11.83 -21.04 -18.93
C LYS A 67 -10.60 -21.70 -18.27
N HIS A 68 -9.79 -20.96 -17.49
CA HIS A 68 -8.62 -21.51 -16.80
C HIS A 68 -8.93 -22.72 -15.90
N THR A 69 -8.14 -23.78 -16.10
CA THR A 69 -8.05 -24.99 -15.29
C THR A 69 -6.88 -24.89 -14.29
N PRO A 70 -6.75 -25.79 -13.29
CA PRO A 70 -5.64 -25.77 -12.34
C PRO A 70 -4.27 -25.72 -13.02
N GLU A 71 -4.06 -26.59 -14.01
CA GLU A 71 -2.79 -26.77 -14.73
C GLU A 71 -2.38 -25.48 -15.46
N THR A 72 -3.35 -24.76 -16.06
CA THR A 72 -3.09 -23.50 -16.77
C THR A 72 -2.72 -22.33 -15.85
N ILE A 73 -2.81 -22.48 -14.52
CA ILE A 73 -2.44 -21.45 -13.55
C ILE A 73 -1.34 -21.91 -12.56
N THR A 74 -0.92 -23.17 -12.59
CA THR A 74 0.03 -23.74 -11.61
C THR A 74 1.31 -22.91 -11.48
N SER A 75 1.97 -22.57 -12.59
CA SER A 75 3.20 -21.75 -12.56
C SER A 75 2.98 -20.40 -11.89
N MET A 76 1.98 -19.63 -12.35
CA MET A 76 1.64 -18.32 -11.80
C MET A 76 1.26 -18.40 -10.31
N VAL A 77 0.57 -19.45 -9.89
CA VAL A 77 0.21 -19.68 -8.48
C VAL A 77 1.45 -20.04 -7.65
N LEU A 78 2.40 -20.80 -8.19
CA LEU A 78 3.70 -21.05 -7.53
C LEU A 78 4.54 -19.77 -7.43
N ASP A 79 4.55 -18.91 -8.46
CA ASP A 79 5.26 -17.63 -8.42
C ASP A 79 4.64 -16.64 -7.43
N ILE A 80 3.30 -16.61 -7.34
CA ILE A 80 2.58 -15.89 -6.28
C ILE A 80 2.92 -16.48 -4.90
N LYS A 81 3.12 -17.80 -4.79
CA LYS A 81 3.48 -18.49 -3.54
C LYS A 81 4.92 -18.24 -3.11
N LYS A 82 5.88 -17.99 -4.01
CA LYS A 82 7.22 -17.49 -3.64
C LYS A 82 7.12 -16.17 -2.88
N LYS A 83 6.39 -15.20 -3.44
CA LYS A 83 6.24 -13.84 -2.87
C LYS A 83 5.32 -13.80 -1.64
N PHE A 84 4.32 -14.68 -1.58
CA PHE A 84 3.25 -14.65 -0.58
C PHE A 84 2.88 -16.07 -0.09
N PRO A 85 3.80 -16.83 0.55
CA PRO A 85 3.62 -18.27 0.77
C PRO A 85 2.37 -18.61 1.60
N GLN A 86 2.05 -17.83 2.64
CA GLN A 86 0.89 -18.10 3.49
C GLN A 86 -0.46 -17.67 2.88
N CYS A 87 -0.48 -16.97 1.74
CA CYS A 87 -1.69 -16.34 1.22
C CYS A 87 -2.79 -17.35 0.81
N GLY A 88 -4.05 -16.95 0.99
CA GLY A 88 -5.23 -17.78 0.71
C GLY A 88 -5.88 -17.52 -0.65
N ILE A 89 -6.87 -18.35 -0.99
CA ILE A 89 -7.59 -18.37 -2.29
C ILE A 89 -7.92 -16.97 -2.83
N LEU A 90 -8.50 -16.09 -2.01
CA LEU A 90 -8.92 -14.74 -2.44
C LEU A 90 -7.73 -13.81 -2.77
N ALA A 91 -6.59 -13.96 -2.09
CA ALA A 91 -5.38 -13.21 -2.38
C ALA A 91 -4.73 -13.70 -3.67
N ILE A 92 -4.64 -15.02 -3.88
CA ILE A 92 -4.14 -15.60 -5.13
C ILE A 92 -5.00 -15.15 -6.32
N ARG A 93 -6.34 -15.16 -6.18
CA ARG A 93 -7.27 -14.63 -7.19
C ARG A 93 -7.04 -13.15 -7.53
N LYS A 94 -6.66 -12.34 -6.54
CA LYS A 94 -6.31 -10.92 -6.74
C LYS A 94 -4.98 -10.81 -7.50
N ASN A 95 -3.95 -11.53 -7.08
CA ASN A 95 -2.61 -11.45 -7.67
C ASN A 95 -2.57 -12.02 -9.10
N LEU A 96 -3.24 -13.15 -9.37
CA LEU A 96 -3.43 -13.66 -10.74
C LEU A 96 -4.03 -12.58 -11.67
N ARG A 97 -4.99 -11.81 -11.18
CA ARG A 97 -5.65 -10.74 -11.94
C ARG A 97 -4.75 -9.51 -12.11
N GLN A 98 -4.04 -9.08 -11.08
CA GLN A 98 -3.25 -7.84 -11.13
C GLN A 98 -1.87 -8.02 -11.78
N GLU A 99 -1.14 -9.10 -11.45
CA GLU A 99 0.20 -9.39 -11.99
C GLU A 99 0.13 -10.09 -13.36
N PHE A 100 -0.80 -11.04 -13.56
CA PHE A 100 -0.83 -11.90 -14.77
C PHE A 100 -2.04 -11.65 -15.69
N LYS A 101 -2.95 -10.73 -15.35
CA LYS A 101 -4.25 -10.49 -16.02
C LYS A 101 -5.18 -11.73 -16.10
N VAL A 102 -4.86 -12.78 -15.35
CA VAL A 102 -5.56 -14.07 -15.32
C VAL A 102 -6.67 -14.07 -14.28
N ARG A 103 -7.85 -14.52 -14.70
CA ARG A 103 -9.10 -14.51 -13.90
C ARG A 103 -9.61 -15.93 -13.72
N ALA A 104 -8.85 -16.77 -13.01
CA ALA A 104 -9.29 -18.11 -12.60
C ALA A 104 -10.64 -18.09 -11.83
N SER A 105 -11.28 -19.24 -11.66
CA SER A 105 -12.45 -19.37 -10.76
C SER A 105 -12.01 -19.63 -9.31
N GLU A 106 -12.89 -19.40 -8.32
CA GLU A 106 -12.56 -19.74 -6.93
C GLU A 106 -12.35 -21.25 -6.77
N ASN A 107 -13.20 -22.07 -7.39
CA ASN A 107 -13.04 -23.52 -7.40
C ASN A 107 -11.73 -23.95 -8.07
N THR A 108 -11.31 -23.32 -9.18
CA THR A 108 -10.03 -23.63 -9.85
C THR A 108 -8.85 -23.48 -8.88
N VAL A 109 -8.76 -22.33 -8.20
CA VAL A 109 -7.68 -22.05 -7.23
C VAL A 109 -7.80 -22.93 -5.98
N LYS A 110 -9.03 -23.22 -5.52
CA LYS A 110 -9.32 -24.05 -4.36
C LYS A 110 -9.00 -25.54 -4.57
N THR A 111 -9.16 -26.06 -5.79
CA THR A 111 -8.71 -27.39 -6.20
C THR A 111 -7.19 -27.44 -6.15
N LEU A 112 -6.52 -26.53 -6.87
CA LEU A 112 -5.05 -26.47 -6.91
C LEU A 112 -4.41 -26.33 -5.52
N LEU A 113 -4.94 -25.49 -4.61
CA LEU A 113 -4.40 -25.39 -3.26
C LEU A 113 -4.62 -26.64 -2.40
N LYS A 114 -5.64 -27.47 -2.67
CA LYS A 114 -5.80 -28.76 -1.99
C LYS A 114 -4.77 -29.79 -2.44
N GLU A 115 -4.30 -29.66 -3.68
CA GLU A 115 -3.29 -30.53 -4.28
C GLU A 115 -1.87 -30.10 -3.88
N LEU A 116 -1.61 -28.78 -3.82
CA LEU A 116 -0.31 -28.22 -3.46
C LEU A 116 -0.06 -28.06 -1.95
N GLU A 117 -1.07 -27.70 -1.15
CA GLU A 117 -0.89 -27.34 0.27
C GLU A 117 -2.07 -27.77 1.18
N PRO A 118 -2.49 -29.07 1.18
CA PRO A 118 -3.67 -29.54 1.91
C PRO A 118 -3.67 -29.14 3.39
N ASP A 119 -2.56 -29.34 4.10
CA ASP A 119 -2.44 -29.03 5.53
C ASP A 119 -2.60 -27.53 5.80
N ALA A 120 -2.08 -26.67 4.93
CA ALA A 120 -2.25 -25.22 5.03
C ALA A 120 -3.69 -24.78 4.72
N VAL A 121 -4.43 -25.52 3.88
CA VAL A 121 -5.87 -25.31 3.68
C VAL A 121 -6.67 -25.71 4.92
N GLU A 122 -6.27 -26.80 5.59
CA GLU A 122 -6.90 -27.27 6.84
C GLU A 122 -6.66 -26.29 8.01
N GLN A 123 -5.41 -25.91 8.28
CA GLN A 123 -5.04 -24.99 9.37
C GLN A 123 -5.78 -23.64 9.31
N ARG A 124 -6.08 -23.13 8.11
CA ARG A 124 -6.82 -21.87 7.93
C ARG A 124 -8.29 -21.96 8.37
N ARG A 125 -8.90 -23.16 8.44
CA ARG A 125 -10.32 -23.35 8.81
C ARG A 125 -10.63 -23.02 10.28
N GLY A 126 -9.66 -23.12 11.18
CA GLY A 126 -9.87 -22.92 12.63
C GLY A 126 -9.94 -21.47 13.12
N ARG A 127 -9.59 -20.47 12.30
CA ARG A 127 -9.37 -19.09 12.78
C ARG A 127 -10.63 -18.22 12.65
N ARG A 128 -11.40 -18.11 13.74
CA ARG A 128 -12.57 -17.21 13.85
C ARG A 128 -12.13 -15.77 14.19
N PHE A 129 -12.51 -14.79 13.37
CA PHE A 129 -12.15 -13.38 13.58
C PHE A 129 -13.06 -12.70 14.62
N HIS A 130 -12.46 -12.10 15.66
CA HIS A 130 -13.16 -11.19 16.57
C HIS A 130 -13.10 -9.75 16.04
N ARG A 131 -14.25 -9.20 15.61
CA ARG A 131 -14.35 -7.81 15.16
C ARG A 131 -14.41 -6.86 16.37
N LYS A 132 -13.30 -6.19 16.69
CA LYS A 132 -13.33 -4.92 17.46
C LYS A 132 -14.03 -3.86 16.58
N LYS A 133 -14.88 -2.99 17.17
CA LYS A 133 -15.40 -1.80 16.49
C LYS A 133 -14.35 -0.68 16.56
N PHE A 134 -14.20 0.06 15.46
CA PHE A 134 -13.50 1.34 15.41
C PHE A 134 -14.49 2.37 14.88
N TYR A 135 -14.49 3.57 15.45
CA TYR A 135 -15.38 4.65 15.04
C TYR A 135 -14.55 5.75 14.38
N ALA A 136 -14.97 6.14 13.17
CA ALA A 136 -14.53 7.31 12.44
C ALA A 136 -15.73 7.80 11.62
N ALA A 137 -15.86 9.11 11.43
CA ALA A 137 -17.04 9.74 10.80
C ALA A 137 -17.07 9.56 9.26
N GLY A 138 -15.90 9.41 8.64
CA GLY A 138 -15.76 9.31 7.19
C GLY A 138 -14.31 9.13 6.75
N VAL A 139 -14.06 9.33 5.46
CA VAL A 139 -12.70 9.29 4.88
C VAL A 139 -11.90 10.49 5.40
N ASN A 140 -10.62 10.31 5.71
CA ASN A 140 -9.71 11.34 6.24
C ASN A 140 -10.11 11.99 7.58
N ASP A 141 -11.11 11.45 8.28
CA ASP A 141 -11.52 11.90 9.63
C ASP A 141 -10.38 11.76 10.65
N CYS A 142 -9.70 10.62 10.60
CA CYS A 142 -8.55 10.30 11.44
C CYS A 142 -7.52 9.53 10.60
N TRP A 143 -6.23 9.84 10.72
CA TRP A 143 -5.15 8.96 10.24
C TRP A 143 -4.42 8.33 11.43
N ALA A 144 -4.54 7.01 11.56
CA ALA A 144 -3.89 6.24 12.61
C ALA A 144 -2.45 5.89 12.20
N GLN A 145 -1.48 6.31 13.01
CA GLN A 145 -0.05 6.13 12.83
C GLN A 145 0.52 5.13 13.82
N ASP A 146 1.54 4.39 13.37
CA ASP A 146 2.13 3.27 14.10
C ASP A 146 3.49 2.88 13.50
N GLN A 147 4.26 2.10 14.24
CA GLN A 147 5.56 1.56 13.86
C GLN A 147 5.61 0.03 14.06
N HIS A 148 6.59 -0.64 13.48
CA HIS A 148 6.75 -2.09 13.66
C HIS A 148 8.21 -2.53 13.63
N ASP A 149 8.65 -3.09 14.76
CA ASP A 149 10.07 -3.20 15.13
C ASP A 149 10.69 -4.59 14.86
N LYS A 150 9.91 -5.60 14.46
CA LYS A 150 10.39 -7.00 14.38
C LYS A 150 11.42 -7.24 13.29
N TRP A 151 11.41 -6.40 12.26
CA TRP A 151 12.44 -6.39 11.22
C TRP A 151 13.66 -5.55 11.64
N GLY A 152 13.56 -4.72 12.69
CA GLY A 152 14.69 -3.95 13.21
C GLY A 152 15.76 -4.84 13.82
N SER A 153 15.35 -5.76 14.70
CA SER A 153 16.25 -6.75 15.32
C SER A 153 16.67 -7.90 14.38
N ARG A 154 15.92 -8.18 13.30
CA ARG A 154 16.21 -9.29 12.37
C ARG A 154 16.82 -8.86 11.02
N PHE A 155 16.64 -7.61 10.60
CA PHE A 155 17.07 -7.13 9.27
C PHE A 155 17.56 -5.67 9.26
N GLY A 156 17.68 -5.00 10.42
CA GLY A 156 18.01 -3.56 10.45
C GLY A 156 16.98 -2.66 9.76
N LEU A 157 15.75 -3.14 9.57
CA LEU A 157 14.68 -2.46 8.84
C LEU A 157 13.47 -2.24 9.75
N TRP A 158 13.07 -1.00 9.96
CA TRP A 158 11.87 -0.66 10.70
C TRP A 158 10.78 -0.19 9.75
N LEU A 159 9.53 -0.54 10.03
CA LEU A 159 8.39 -0.10 9.22
C LEU A 159 7.60 0.99 9.94
N HIS A 160 7.18 2.01 9.20
CA HIS A 160 6.19 3.00 9.65
C HIS A 160 4.95 2.94 8.76
N ASN A 161 3.78 3.08 9.36
CA ASN A 161 2.49 3.07 8.68
C ASN A 161 1.59 4.21 9.16
N SER A 162 0.89 4.85 8.21
CA SER A 162 -0.23 5.75 8.46
C SER A 162 -1.45 5.25 7.68
N ILE A 163 -2.49 4.80 8.37
CA ILE A 163 -3.71 4.22 7.80
C ILE A 163 -4.94 5.08 8.10
N ASP A 164 -5.76 5.33 7.08
CA ASP A 164 -7.14 5.77 7.25
C ASP A 164 -7.95 4.57 7.80
N PRO A 165 -8.45 4.63 9.05
CA PRO A 165 -9.11 3.52 9.71
C PRO A 165 -10.54 3.30 9.20
N PHE A 166 -11.14 4.28 8.51
CA PHE A 166 -12.50 4.20 7.96
C PHE A 166 -12.49 3.39 6.67
N VAL A 167 -11.72 3.82 5.66
CA VAL A 167 -11.60 3.12 4.37
C VAL A 167 -10.55 2.01 4.35
N GLY A 168 -9.67 1.94 5.35
CA GLY A 168 -8.57 0.96 5.41
C GLY A 168 -7.50 1.18 4.34
N TYR A 169 -7.20 2.45 4.04
CA TYR A 169 -6.19 2.86 3.05
C TYR A 169 -4.91 3.30 3.75
N ASN A 170 -3.76 2.74 3.36
CA ASN A 170 -2.46 3.16 3.90
C ASN A 170 -2.01 4.43 3.16
N ASN A 171 -2.17 5.58 3.81
CA ASN A 171 -1.73 6.89 3.33
C ASN A 171 -0.20 6.95 3.20
N CYS A 172 0.48 6.30 4.15
CA CYS A 172 1.92 6.12 4.12
C CYS A 172 2.28 4.70 4.57
N LEU A 173 3.17 4.06 3.82
CA LEU A 173 3.94 2.90 4.27
C LEU A 173 5.39 3.19 3.89
N ARG A 174 6.30 3.02 4.85
CA ARG A 174 7.74 3.27 4.69
C ARG A 174 8.53 2.19 5.41
N VAL A 175 9.72 1.92 4.90
CA VAL A 175 10.74 1.07 5.53
C VAL A 175 12.00 1.92 5.66
N TRP A 176 12.68 1.88 6.80
CA TRP A 176 13.85 2.72 7.09
C TRP A 176 14.84 2.03 8.04
N TRP A 177 16.07 2.55 8.13
CA TRP A 177 17.12 2.00 9.02
C TRP A 177 16.93 2.32 10.51
N THR A 178 15.90 3.08 10.88
CA THR A 178 15.53 3.34 12.29
C THR A 178 14.10 3.84 12.40
N ASN A 179 13.46 3.56 13.54
CA ASN A 179 12.17 4.14 13.93
C ASN A 179 12.29 5.26 14.97
N LYS A 180 13.45 5.41 15.62
CA LYS A 180 13.62 6.17 16.88
C LYS A 180 13.68 7.69 16.72
N ASN A 181 13.65 8.23 15.51
CA ASN A 181 13.73 9.67 15.26
C ASN A 181 12.37 10.24 14.81
N PRO A 182 11.76 11.19 15.57
CA PRO A 182 10.47 11.80 15.22
C PRO A 182 10.47 12.54 13.87
N ARG A 183 11.63 12.97 13.37
CA ARG A 183 11.76 13.65 12.08
C ARG A 183 11.35 12.74 10.92
N LEU A 184 11.68 11.44 10.99
CA LEU A 184 11.29 10.46 9.98
C LEU A 184 9.76 10.31 9.91
N VAL A 185 9.13 10.07 11.06
CA VAL A 185 7.65 9.96 11.16
C VAL A 185 6.96 11.22 10.65
N THR A 186 7.52 12.39 10.97
CA THR A 186 6.96 13.68 10.54
C THR A 186 7.14 13.92 9.04
N LYS A 187 8.31 13.61 8.47
CA LYS A 187 8.55 13.62 7.01
C LYS A 187 7.60 12.68 6.28
N PHE A 188 7.47 11.44 6.75
CA PHE A 188 6.59 10.43 6.17
C PHE A 188 5.10 10.85 6.20
N PHE A 189 4.68 11.62 7.20
CA PHE A 189 3.35 12.21 7.27
C PHE A 189 3.19 13.39 6.29
N LEU A 190 4.13 14.35 6.30
CA LEU A 190 4.07 15.53 5.43
C LEU A 190 4.12 15.14 3.94
N ASP A 191 4.94 14.16 3.56
CA ASP A 191 4.95 13.62 2.19
C ASP A 191 3.61 13.00 1.79
N ALA A 192 2.94 12.28 2.70
CA ALA A 192 1.63 11.69 2.44
C ALA A 192 0.52 12.76 2.32
N CYS A 193 0.67 13.90 3.01
CA CYS A 193 -0.21 15.05 2.87
C CYS A 193 0.07 15.81 1.57
N ARG A 194 1.34 16.00 1.20
CA ARG A 194 1.78 16.62 -0.07
C ARG A 194 1.28 15.84 -1.29
N VAL A 195 1.32 14.51 -1.24
CA VAL A 195 0.75 13.62 -2.29
C VAL A 195 -0.79 13.68 -2.35
N LEU A 196 -1.48 14.06 -1.27
CA LEU A 196 -2.94 14.24 -1.26
C LEU A 196 -3.37 15.69 -1.63
N GLY A 197 -2.51 16.68 -1.43
CA GLY A 197 -2.88 18.10 -1.41
C GLY A 197 -3.75 18.48 -0.20
N ALA A 198 -3.76 17.67 0.86
CA ALA A 198 -4.63 17.85 2.02
C ALA A 198 -4.12 17.10 3.27
N ILE A 199 -4.54 17.56 4.45
CA ILE A 199 -4.35 16.91 5.75
C ILE A 199 -5.66 16.25 6.24
N PRO A 200 -5.61 15.22 7.10
CA PRO A 200 -6.82 14.70 7.77
C PRO A 200 -7.40 15.73 8.76
N MET A 201 -8.59 15.46 9.31
CA MET A 201 -9.07 16.24 10.47
C MET A 201 -8.18 16.02 11.70
N PHE A 202 -7.91 14.76 12.04
CA PHE A 202 -7.05 14.37 13.16
C PHE A 202 -5.95 13.39 12.74
N THR A 203 -4.82 13.42 13.44
CA THR A 203 -3.90 12.27 13.50
C THR A 203 -4.08 11.52 14.82
N GLN A 204 -3.67 10.25 14.87
CA GLN A 204 -3.77 9.40 16.06
C GLN A 204 -2.57 8.47 16.14
N SER A 205 -1.96 8.31 17.31
CA SER A 205 -0.99 7.24 17.57
C SER A 205 -1.12 6.76 19.01
N ASP A 206 -0.43 5.68 19.36
CA ASP A 206 -0.15 5.40 20.78
C ASP A 206 0.81 6.45 21.37
N ARG A 207 0.88 6.51 22.69
CA ARG A 207 1.60 7.54 23.46
C ARG A 207 3.12 7.34 23.46
N GLY A 208 3.76 7.66 22.32
CA GLY A 208 5.21 7.64 22.11
C GLY A 208 5.78 8.99 21.65
N ASN A 209 7.05 9.27 21.96
CA ASN A 209 7.68 10.56 21.65
C ASN A 209 7.98 10.76 20.15
N GLU A 210 8.00 9.68 19.36
CA GLU A 210 8.26 9.70 17.92
C GLU A 210 7.16 10.42 17.13
N ASN A 211 5.91 10.42 17.61
CA ASN A 211 4.78 11.06 16.92
C ASN A 211 4.60 12.55 17.30
N ASN A 212 5.42 13.09 18.21
CA ASN A 212 5.31 14.49 18.67
C ASN A 212 5.43 15.51 17.52
N GLY A 213 6.29 15.27 16.53
CA GLY A 213 6.45 16.16 15.39
C GLY A 213 5.20 16.18 14.49
N VAL A 214 4.56 15.04 14.27
CA VAL A 214 3.26 14.96 13.59
C VAL A 214 2.16 15.65 14.40
N ALA A 215 2.10 15.41 15.71
CA ALA A 215 1.11 16.01 16.58
C ALA A 215 1.18 17.55 16.55
N ASN A 216 2.39 18.10 16.56
CA ASN A 216 2.64 19.54 16.43
C ASN A 216 2.31 20.06 15.03
N ALA A 217 2.84 19.44 13.97
CA ALA A 217 2.63 19.87 12.59
C ALA A 217 1.13 19.85 12.20
N GLN A 218 0.42 18.76 12.49
CA GLN A 218 -1.03 18.65 12.28
C GLN A 218 -1.79 19.76 13.03
N THR A 219 -1.39 20.04 14.28
CA THR A 219 -2.05 21.06 15.11
C THR A 219 -1.82 22.46 14.59
N ILE A 220 -0.58 22.81 14.21
CA ILE A 220 -0.24 24.13 13.66
C ILE A 220 -0.92 24.35 12.31
N MET A 221 -0.90 23.38 11.40
CA MET A 221 -1.60 23.48 10.12
C MET A 221 -3.12 23.65 10.32
N ARG A 222 -3.74 22.87 11.22
CA ARG A 222 -5.17 23.02 11.53
C ARG A 222 -5.50 24.36 12.17
N GLN A 223 -4.65 24.92 13.04
CA GLN A 223 -4.87 26.24 13.65
C GLN A 223 -4.63 27.40 12.67
N ALA A 224 -3.73 27.24 11.69
CA ALA A 224 -3.53 28.21 10.62
C ALA A 224 -4.71 28.27 9.64
N LEU A 225 -5.28 27.10 9.30
CA LEU A 225 -6.41 26.96 8.38
C LEU A 225 -7.77 27.18 9.06
N ASP A 226 -7.85 27.03 10.38
CA ASP A 226 -9.02 27.32 11.21
C ASP A 226 -8.59 27.93 12.57
N PRO A 227 -8.49 29.27 12.65
CA PRO A 227 -8.09 29.98 13.87
C PRO A 227 -9.01 29.77 15.08
N SER A 228 -10.22 29.22 14.91
CA SER A 228 -11.09 28.87 16.06
C SER A 228 -10.52 27.72 16.90
N LEU A 229 -9.58 26.95 16.34
CA LEU A 229 -8.91 25.83 16.99
C LEU A 229 -7.71 26.26 17.85
N ALA A 230 -7.43 27.56 17.98
CA ALA A 230 -6.30 28.07 18.77
C ALA A 230 -6.26 27.49 20.19
N GLY A 231 -5.11 26.93 20.58
CA GLY A 231 -4.93 26.26 21.89
C GLY A 231 -5.49 24.84 21.99
N THR A 232 -6.13 24.30 20.95
CA THR A 232 -6.60 22.90 20.91
C THR A 232 -5.60 21.99 20.19
N LEU A 233 -5.41 20.76 20.69
CA LEU A 233 -4.54 19.74 20.08
C LEU A 233 -5.32 18.93 19.04
N GLN A 234 -4.81 18.84 17.82
CA GLN A 234 -5.47 18.13 16.69
C GLN A 234 -4.87 16.74 16.46
N HIS A 235 -4.42 16.11 17.54
CA HIS A 235 -3.85 14.77 17.59
C HIS A 235 -4.44 13.97 18.77
N MET A 236 -4.86 12.74 18.50
CA MET A 236 -5.41 11.81 19.49
C MET A 236 -4.37 10.81 19.99
N TRP A 237 -3.72 11.14 21.10
CA TRP A 237 -2.92 10.16 21.85
C TRP A 237 -3.80 9.02 22.39
N LYS A 238 -3.45 7.77 22.10
CA LYS A 238 -4.08 6.58 22.68
C LYS A 238 -3.20 5.94 23.75
N THR A 239 -3.86 5.42 24.78
CA THR A 239 -3.28 4.47 25.73
C THR A 239 -3.56 3.04 25.25
N GLU A 240 -2.68 2.11 25.64
CA GLU A 240 -2.50 0.77 25.07
C GLU A 240 -3.75 0.04 24.53
N LYS A 241 -3.55 -0.71 23.42
CA LYS A 241 -4.51 -1.65 22.79
C LYS A 241 -5.73 -1.00 22.11
N ASN A 242 -5.71 0.32 21.93
CA ASN A 242 -6.76 1.12 21.28
C ASN A 242 -6.43 1.57 19.85
N ASN A 243 -5.17 1.50 19.40
CA ASN A 243 -4.76 1.79 18.01
C ASN A 243 -5.06 0.61 17.05
N VAL A 244 -6.22 -0.01 17.22
CA VAL A 244 -6.65 -1.31 16.66
C VAL A 244 -6.50 -1.43 15.15
N LYS A 245 -6.55 -0.30 14.43
CA LYS A 245 -6.55 -0.28 12.97
C LYS A 245 -5.14 -0.33 12.36
N SER A 246 -4.13 0.14 13.07
CA SER A 246 -2.73 -0.06 12.68
C SER A 246 -2.24 -1.44 13.12
N GLU A 247 -2.57 -1.90 14.35
CA GLU A 247 -2.42 -3.30 14.78
C GLU A 247 -2.96 -4.26 13.68
N ALA A 248 -4.16 -3.94 13.17
CA ALA A 248 -4.81 -4.70 12.11
C ALA A 248 -4.09 -4.68 10.78
N ASN A 249 -3.51 -3.55 10.37
CA ASN A 249 -2.72 -3.45 9.15
C ASN A 249 -1.42 -4.24 9.28
N TRP A 250 -0.71 -4.12 10.41
CA TRP A 250 0.47 -4.94 10.70
C TRP A 250 0.13 -6.44 10.72
N SER A 251 -1.03 -6.83 11.25
CA SER A 251 -1.48 -8.22 11.17
C SER A 251 -1.83 -8.68 9.75
N VAL A 252 -2.13 -7.78 8.79
CA VAL A 252 -2.21 -8.09 7.35
C VAL A 252 -0.82 -8.27 6.77
N THR A 253 0.05 -7.26 6.90
CA THR A 253 1.43 -7.30 6.41
C THR A 253 2.15 -8.56 6.90
N ARG A 254 2.10 -8.85 8.21
CA ARG A 254 2.71 -10.03 8.85
C ARG A 254 2.21 -11.39 8.39
N ALA A 255 0.98 -11.48 7.87
CA ALA A 255 0.35 -12.75 7.51
C ALA A 255 0.41 -13.04 6.00
N ASP A 256 0.41 -11.99 5.18
CA ASP A 256 0.30 -12.13 3.73
C ASP A 256 1.61 -11.77 3.00
N LEU A 257 2.30 -10.68 3.39
CA LEU A 257 3.51 -10.16 2.71
C LEU A 257 4.82 -10.53 3.44
N SER A 258 4.90 -10.30 4.75
CA SER A 258 6.15 -10.43 5.49
C SER A 258 6.82 -11.82 5.39
N PRO A 259 6.09 -12.96 5.33
CA PRO A 259 6.74 -14.26 5.20
C PRO A 259 7.66 -14.39 3.98
N GLY A 260 7.21 -14.04 2.77
CA GLY A 260 8.04 -14.18 1.57
C GLY A 260 9.26 -13.25 1.56
N LEU A 261 9.14 -12.06 2.15
CA LEU A 261 10.28 -11.17 2.36
C LEU A 261 11.21 -11.65 3.49
N GLU A 262 10.68 -12.26 4.54
CA GLU A 262 11.48 -12.91 5.59
C GLU A 262 12.25 -14.12 5.06
N ASP A 263 11.65 -14.91 4.18
CA ASP A 263 12.30 -16.04 3.50
C ASP A 263 13.39 -15.52 2.53
N LEU A 264 13.10 -14.46 1.76
CA LEU A 264 14.06 -13.81 0.86
C LEU A 264 15.26 -13.20 1.63
N PHE A 265 15.03 -12.52 2.75
CA PHE A 265 16.09 -11.92 3.55
C PHE A 265 16.92 -12.98 4.30
N GLU A 266 16.28 -14.05 4.78
CA GLU A 266 16.96 -15.18 5.42
C GLU A 266 17.95 -15.89 4.48
N ILE A 267 17.62 -16.00 3.18
CA ILE A 267 18.57 -16.50 2.16
C ILE A 267 19.86 -15.64 2.14
N GLY A 268 19.74 -14.32 2.26
CA GLY A 268 20.90 -13.43 2.34
C GLY A 268 21.75 -13.62 3.59
N VAL A 269 21.10 -13.80 4.74
CA VAL A 269 21.80 -14.12 6.01
C VAL A 269 22.56 -15.43 5.89
N GLN A 270 21.91 -16.49 5.38
CA GLN A 270 22.49 -17.83 5.30
C GLN A 270 23.64 -17.94 4.28
N ASN A 271 23.66 -17.07 3.25
CA ASN A 271 24.77 -16.98 2.30
C ASN A 271 25.86 -15.96 2.71
N GLY A 272 25.75 -15.33 3.88
CA GLY A 272 26.73 -14.36 4.39
C GLY A 272 26.68 -12.98 3.72
N TRP A 273 25.59 -12.66 3.02
CA TRP A 273 25.36 -11.34 2.39
C TRP A 273 24.82 -10.30 3.41
N TYR A 274 24.40 -10.76 4.60
CA TYR A 274 23.83 -9.94 5.67
C TYR A 274 24.07 -10.54 7.08
N ASP A 275 24.18 -9.71 8.14
CA ASP A 275 24.53 -10.12 9.53
C ASP A 275 23.59 -9.48 10.58
N VAL A 276 23.28 -10.21 11.68
CA VAL A 276 22.02 -10.06 12.45
C VAL A 276 22.12 -10.42 13.96
N GLY A 277 22.77 -9.58 14.77
CA GLY A 277 22.88 -9.81 16.21
C GLY A 277 21.64 -9.45 17.07
N VAL A 278 20.95 -10.48 17.61
CA VAL A 278 20.06 -10.51 18.84
C VAL A 278 18.50 -10.38 18.63
N PRO A 279 17.61 -11.20 19.28
CA PRO A 279 16.22 -11.48 18.79
C PRO A 279 14.99 -11.22 19.74
N LEU A 280 13.73 -11.21 19.20
CA LEU A 280 12.42 -11.04 19.93
C LEU A 280 11.12 -11.42 19.12
N GLU A 281 9.88 -11.31 19.70
CA GLU A 281 8.49 -11.45 19.09
C GLU A 281 7.44 -10.55 19.85
N GLN A 282 6.08 -10.51 19.77
CA GLN A 282 4.98 -11.41 19.30
C GLN A 282 3.81 -10.73 18.49
N ILE A 283 2.94 -11.50 17.80
CA ILE A 283 1.85 -11.13 16.84
C ILE A 283 0.48 -10.77 17.50
N ARG A 284 -0.41 -9.97 16.85
CA ARG A 284 -1.92 -10.09 16.95
C ARG A 284 -2.80 -9.31 15.93
N HIS A 285 -3.94 -9.94 15.58
CA HIS A 285 -5.30 -9.46 15.13
C HIS A 285 -5.54 -8.46 13.95
N LYS A 286 -6.50 -8.78 13.04
CA LYS A 286 -6.97 -7.96 11.87
C LYS A 286 -8.41 -7.40 12.00
N VAL A 287 -8.72 -6.27 11.32
CA VAL A 287 -10.08 -5.74 11.03
C VAL A 287 -10.11 -5.11 9.63
N LEU A 288 -11.09 -5.46 8.77
CA LEU A 288 -11.20 -4.99 7.37
C LEU A 288 -12.34 -3.96 7.15
N PRO A 289 -12.21 -3.06 6.16
CA PRO A 289 -13.25 -2.11 5.72
C PRO A 289 -14.30 -2.77 4.79
N HIS A 290 -15.38 -2.05 4.47
CA HIS A 290 -16.43 -2.49 3.55
C HIS A 290 -16.31 -1.79 2.18
N GLY A 291 -15.45 -2.29 1.31
CA GLY A 291 -15.26 -1.78 -0.06
C GLY A 291 -13.80 -1.86 -0.53
N ILE A 292 -13.51 -1.28 -1.69
CA ILE A 292 -12.14 -1.20 -2.24
C ILE A 292 -11.50 0.11 -1.75
N PRO A 293 -10.46 0.09 -0.88
CA PRO A 293 -9.99 1.29 -0.18
C PRO A 293 -9.64 2.48 -1.10
N VAL A 294 -9.00 2.21 -2.25
CA VAL A 294 -8.62 3.27 -3.20
C VAL A 294 -9.84 3.96 -3.83
N LEU A 295 -10.92 3.23 -4.11
CA LEU A 295 -12.14 3.84 -4.67
C LEU A 295 -12.93 4.60 -3.60
N LEU A 296 -13.01 4.06 -2.37
CA LEU A 296 -13.62 4.77 -1.25
C LEU A 296 -12.90 6.09 -0.97
N ARG A 297 -11.56 6.11 -1.07
CA ARG A 297 -10.72 7.30 -0.92
C ARG A 297 -10.84 8.28 -2.08
N ALA A 298 -10.86 7.81 -3.32
CA ALA A 298 -10.88 8.65 -4.51
C ALA A 298 -12.26 9.21 -4.87
N LYS A 299 -13.34 8.47 -4.56
CA LYS A 299 -14.73 8.84 -4.91
C LYS A 299 -15.69 8.69 -3.69
N PRO A 300 -15.40 9.31 -2.53
CA PRO A 300 -16.21 9.13 -1.30
C PRO A 300 -17.69 9.48 -1.49
N ALA A 301 -17.99 10.60 -2.14
CA ALA A 301 -19.36 11.05 -2.42
C ALA A 301 -20.17 10.04 -3.27
N PHE A 302 -19.53 9.28 -4.17
CA PHE A 302 -20.18 8.22 -4.96
C PHE A 302 -20.70 7.09 -4.06
N TYR A 303 -20.04 6.84 -2.93
CA TYR A 303 -20.43 5.86 -1.93
C TYR A 303 -21.23 6.47 -0.77
N GLN A 304 -21.70 7.71 -0.90
CA GLN A 304 -22.41 8.47 0.14
C GLN A 304 -21.58 8.64 1.43
N LEU A 305 -20.25 8.71 1.29
CA LEU A 305 -19.31 8.91 2.39
C LEU A 305 -18.90 10.38 2.47
N SER A 306 -18.81 10.91 3.69
CA SER A 306 -18.15 12.19 3.95
C SER A 306 -16.64 12.06 3.78
N ASP A 307 -16.02 13.10 3.21
CA ASP A 307 -14.57 13.27 3.15
C ASP A 307 -14.19 14.45 4.06
N PHE A 308 -13.31 14.19 5.01
CA PHE A 308 -12.90 15.10 6.08
C PHE A 308 -11.45 15.60 5.88
N LYS A 309 -10.93 15.52 4.65
CA LYS A 309 -9.65 16.16 4.30
C LYS A 309 -9.79 17.68 4.28
N ILE A 310 -8.83 18.37 4.87
CA ILE A 310 -8.69 19.83 4.78
C ILE A 310 -7.60 20.09 3.72
N PRO A 311 -7.91 20.75 2.59
CA PRO A 311 -6.89 21.17 1.61
C PRO A 311 -5.80 22.01 2.28
N VAL A 312 -4.56 21.88 1.82
CA VAL A 312 -3.41 22.61 2.36
C VAL A 312 -2.48 23.06 1.24
N ASP A 313 -1.99 24.30 1.33
CA ASP A 313 -1.03 24.85 0.38
C ASP A 313 0.39 24.30 0.62
N ALA A 314 1.19 24.21 -0.45
CA ALA A 314 2.55 23.69 -0.40
C ALA A 314 3.43 24.47 0.58
N ASP A 315 3.37 25.81 0.54
CA ASP A 315 4.11 26.72 1.41
C ASP A 315 3.94 26.41 2.91
N LEU A 316 2.76 25.93 3.33
CA LEU A 316 2.48 25.59 4.72
C LEU A 316 3.01 24.20 5.09
N LEU A 317 2.99 23.23 4.16
CA LEU A 317 3.68 21.95 4.32
C LEU A 317 5.20 22.14 4.40
N ASP A 318 5.76 23.02 3.57
CA ASP A 318 7.19 23.31 3.50
C ASP A 318 7.68 24.02 4.78
N GLN A 319 6.88 24.92 5.35
CA GLN A 319 7.12 25.50 6.68
C GLN A 319 7.14 24.42 7.79
N MET A 320 6.21 23.47 7.78
CA MET A 320 6.19 22.38 8.75
C MET A 320 7.36 21.41 8.56
N GLU A 321 7.81 21.19 7.32
CA GLU A 321 8.97 20.38 7.02
C GLU A 321 10.25 21.06 7.52
N ALA A 322 10.47 22.34 7.20
CA ALA A 322 11.59 23.12 7.71
C ALA A 322 11.62 23.21 9.25
N GLN A 323 10.46 23.18 9.93
CA GLN A 323 10.39 23.23 11.39
C GLN A 323 10.58 21.87 12.08
N PHE A 324 9.99 20.79 11.55
CA PHE A 324 9.90 19.50 12.25
C PHE A 324 10.60 18.32 11.56
N ALA A 325 11.02 18.48 10.30
CA ALA A 325 11.72 17.47 9.51
C ALA A 325 12.66 18.10 8.45
N PRO A 326 13.68 18.89 8.85
CA PRO A 326 14.52 19.65 7.91
C PRO A 326 15.16 18.74 6.85
N PRO A 327 15.02 19.00 5.53
CA PRO A 327 15.45 18.08 4.47
C PRO A 327 16.96 17.76 4.45
N ASP A 328 17.78 18.65 5.02
CA ASP A 328 19.24 18.54 5.16
C ASP A 328 19.68 17.68 6.36
N HIS A 329 18.75 17.30 7.25
CA HIS A 329 19.06 16.60 8.49
C HIS A 329 19.57 15.16 8.23
N GLU A 330 20.75 14.83 8.78
CA GLU A 330 21.50 13.57 8.60
C GLU A 330 20.65 12.27 8.59
N VAL A 331 19.60 12.17 9.41
CA VAL A 331 18.70 11.01 9.47
C VAL A 331 18.03 10.63 8.14
N PHE A 332 17.91 11.57 7.20
CA PHE A 332 17.37 11.34 5.87
C PHE A 332 18.40 10.78 4.88
N GLN A 333 19.68 10.80 5.23
CA GLN A 333 20.73 10.12 4.49
C GLN A 333 20.62 8.61 4.77
N LEU A 334 20.38 7.82 3.71
CA LEU A 334 20.35 6.35 3.78
C LEU A 334 21.75 5.74 3.84
N THR A 335 22.72 6.47 3.31
CA THR A 335 24.05 6.04 2.91
C THR A 335 25.02 7.22 3.08
N PRO A 336 26.31 6.99 3.40
CA PRO A 336 27.32 8.05 3.33
C PRO A 336 27.38 8.64 1.91
N PRO A 337 27.52 9.96 1.71
CA PRO A 337 27.49 10.58 0.39
C PRO A 337 28.52 10.01 -0.62
N GLU A 338 29.69 9.57 -0.13
CA GLU A 338 30.70 8.88 -0.95
C GLU A 338 30.19 7.52 -1.46
N PHE A 339 29.55 6.72 -0.60
CA PHE A 339 28.95 5.45 -1.00
C PHE A 339 27.78 5.68 -1.96
N ASP A 340 26.92 6.68 -1.70
CA ASP A 340 25.76 6.98 -2.55
C ASP A 340 26.18 7.41 -3.97
N HIS A 341 27.25 8.22 -4.08
CA HIS A 341 27.84 8.59 -5.35
C HIS A 341 28.28 7.36 -6.17
N TRP A 342 29.13 6.51 -5.58
CA TRP A 342 29.63 5.30 -6.26
C TRP A 342 28.50 4.31 -6.57
N ALA A 343 27.56 4.10 -5.64
CA ALA A 343 26.42 3.21 -5.85
C ALA A 343 25.54 3.66 -7.02
N ASN A 344 25.29 4.97 -7.18
CA ASN A 344 24.55 5.49 -8.33
C ASN A 344 25.34 5.33 -9.65
N VAL A 345 26.65 5.60 -9.66
CA VAL A 345 27.50 5.40 -10.85
C VAL A 345 27.44 3.95 -11.33
N TYR A 346 27.64 2.97 -10.45
CA TYR A 346 27.56 1.56 -10.84
C TYR A 346 26.13 1.10 -11.20
N TYR A 347 25.10 1.69 -10.58
CA TYR A 347 23.71 1.40 -10.96
C TYR A 347 23.37 1.98 -12.35
N ASP A 348 23.95 3.13 -12.74
CA ASP A 348 23.86 3.70 -14.09
C ASP A 348 24.63 2.86 -15.13
N GLU A 349 25.84 2.36 -14.81
CA GLU A 349 26.57 1.41 -15.67
C GLU A 349 25.75 0.13 -15.94
N MET A 350 24.99 -0.34 -14.96
CA MET A 350 24.08 -1.47 -15.12
C MET A 350 22.80 -1.13 -15.92
N SER A 351 22.61 0.12 -16.35
CA SER A 351 21.39 0.67 -16.96
C SER A 351 20.16 0.69 -16.02
N ARG A 352 20.39 0.96 -14.72
CA ARG A 352 19.41 1.04 -13.62
C ARG A 352 18.33 -0.06 -13.66
N PRO A 353 18.73 -1.35 -13.66
CA PRO A 353 17.80 -2.46 -13.85
C PRO A 353 16.78 -2.53 -12.72
N LEU A 354 15.53 -2.83 -13.07
CA LEU A 354 14.43 -2.87 -12.11
C LEU A 354 14.71 -3.91 -11.00
N VAL A 355 14.74 -3.44 -9.76
CA VAL A 355 14.82 -4.30 -8.58
C VAL A 355 13.49 -5.01 -8.41
N THR A 356 13.51 -6.32 -8.49
CA THR A 356 12.35 -7.22 -8.31
C THR A 356 12.68 -8.26 -7.26
N HIS A 357 11.68 -9.02 -6.80
CA HIS A 357 11.88 -10.15 -5.88
C HIS A 357 12.97 -11.14 -6.38
N ASP A 358 13.03 -11.36 -7.68
CA ASP A 358 13.89 -12.38 -8.28
C ASP A 358 15.25 -11.83 -8.75
N SER A 359 15.36 -10.51 -8.96
CA SER A 359 16.63 -9.82 -9.28
C SER A 359 17.34 -9.21 -8.06
N PHE A 360 16.68 -9.13 -6.89
CA PHE A 360 17.20 -8.44 -5.70
C PHE A 360 18.62 -8.86 -5.32
N TRP A 361 18.88 -10.16 -5.13
CA TRP A 361 20.19 -10.66 -4.70
C TRP A 361 21.26 -10.65 -5.79
N ASP A 362 20.91 -10.77 -7.08
CA ASP A 362 21.89 -10.57 -8.18
C ASP A 362 22.40 -9.13 -8.19
N LEU A 363 21.47 -8.17 -8.12
CA LEU A 363 21.80 -6.75 -8.12
C LEU A 363 22.54 -6.34 -6.84
N GLU A 364 22.13 -6.86 -5.68
CA GLU A 364 22.86 -6.64 -4.41
C GLU A 364 24.29 -7.19 -4.53
N HIS A 365 24.47 -8.46 -4.91
CA HIS A 365 25.79 -9.10 -5.02
C HIS A 365 26.71 -8.37 -6.01
N ARG A 366 26.15 -7.82 -7.11
CA ARG A 366 26.91 -7.02 -8.09
C ARG A 366 27.35 -5.66 -7.54
N THR A 367 26.71 -5.16 -6.48
CA THR A 367 27.11 -3.93 -5.75
C THR A 367 27.86 -4.20 -4.44
N SER A 368 27.77 -5.41 -3.86
CA SER A 368 28.30 -5.70 -2.52
C SER A 368 29.82 -5.90 -2.49
N VAL A 369 30.45 -6.18 -3.66
CA VAL A 369 31.91 -6.24 -3.87
C VAL A 369 32.62 -5.00 -3.30
N PHE A 370 31.95 -3.84 -3.30
CA PHE A 370 32.51 -2.56 -2.87
C PHE A 370 32.37 -2.28 -1.36
N ARG A 371 31.72 -3.16 -0.58
CA ARG A 371 31.66 -3.04 0.90
C ARG A 371 33.03 -3.21 1.57
N HIS A 372 34.00 -3.80 0.86
CA HIS A 372 35.39 -3.95 1.30
C HIS A 372 36.34 -3.44 0.21
N PRO A 373 36.75 -2.16 0.23
CA PRO A 373 37.80 -1.69 -0.68
C PRO A 373 39.08 -2.48 -0.43
N SER A 374 39.60 -3.11 -1.49
CA SER A 374 40.87 -3.81 -1.44
C SER A 374 41.99 -2.86 -0.99
N PRO A 375 42.91 -3.27 -0.09
CA PRO A 375 44.02 -2.42 0.36
C PRO A 375 44.98 -1.94 -0.75
N ALA A 376 44.81 -2.42 -1.99
CA ALA A 376 45.66 -2.13 -3.14
C ALA A 376 45.37 -0.80 -3.88
N GLN A 377 44.45 0.03 -3.37
CA GLN A 377 44.14 1.36 -3.94
C GLN A 377 44.12 2.46 -2.87
N ARG A 378 45.32 2.83 -2.41
CA ARG A 378 45.65 4.06 -1.66
C ARG A 378 47.00 4.59 -2.12
#